data_AF-A0A8H5RBP2-F1
#
_entry.id   AF-A0A8H5RBP2-F1
#
_cell.length_a   1.000
_cell.length_b   1.000
_cell.length_c   1.000
_cell.angle_alpha   90.00
_cell.angle_beta   90.00
_cell.angle_gamma   90.00
#
_symmetry.space_group_name_H-M   'P 1'
#
loop_
_entity.id
_entity.type
_entity.pdbx_description
1 polymer ?
#
loop_
_entity_poly.entity_id
_entity_poly.type
_entity_poly.pdbx_seq_one_letter_code
_entity_poly.pdbx_strand_id
1 'polypeptide(L)'
;MAASSFHPFPRLPTELRLQIWIGACVFDQPDDYGIHYIDVEPSFTQGIPSPSCTLIARLADGDKNSACLRDGGLWTACKESRDIMIRYSSVGGRDFVRINIRGNGKDWHSPVHPTHDIFCIKSKTWNSPDNHSEGWQIQIPDLNAQGLRTTNIRHIAFEFDESWNKDLPKCYYDLMSETSARGFLSRLLYNRFLNNSTTPQIWIIVKNGQWTVDLHQPGPTTSLNDYDTNYVPVSSYFSCRHCRRTHDFDGVFQSVRSFTYDLGDLGVACEKDHRNYKPTYDDVGDWGFEEQFNIASDLEFLAHRDMQIDLCTGRGPDEDEEDSDDFDLGF
;
A
#
# COMPACT_ATOMS: atom_id res chain seq x y z
N MET A 1 12.01 -0.52 -53.48
CA MET A 1 11.27 -1.81 -53.44
C MET A 1 10.20 -1.69 -52.37
N ALA A 2 8.93 -1.72 -52.75
CA ALA A 2 7.81 -1.60 -51.81
C ALA A 2 7.43 -3.02 -51.35
N ALA A 3 7.60 -3.32 -50.06
CA ALA A 3 7.03 -4.52 -49.47
C ALA A 3 5.51 -4.30 -49.38
N SER A 4 4.75 -4.87 -50.32
CA SER A 4 3.30 -4.63 -50.45
C SER A 4 2.42 -5.67 -49.75
N SER A 5 2.98 -6.55 -48.92
CA SER A 5 2.21 -7.57 -48.19
C SER A 5 2.58 -7.59 -46.71
N PHE A 6 1.66 -7.11 -45.87
CA PHE A 6 1.72 -7.36 -44.44
C PHE A 6 1.21 -8.79 -44.19
N HIS A 7 2.12 -9.70 -43.80
CA HIS A 7 1.73 -11.08 -43.48
C HIS A 7 1.00 -11.09 -42.12
N PRO A 8 -0.12 -11.82 -41.99
CA PRO A 8 -0.78 -11.96 -40.70
C PRO A 8 0.15 -12.68 -39.72
N PHE A 9 0.07 -12.31 -38.44
CA PHE A 9 0.99 -12.78 -37.39
C PHE A 9 1.28 -14.29 -37.41
N PRO A 10 0.29 -15.20 -37.57
CA PRO A 10 0.55 -16.64 -37.57
C PRO A 10 1.39 -17.15 -38.76
N ARG A 11 1.55 -16.34 -39.82
CA ARG A 11 2.35 -16.68 -41.02
C ARG A 11 3.77 -16.12 -40.97
N LEU A 12 4.12 -15.38 -39.92
CA LEU A 12 5.48 -14.90 -39.72
C LEU A 12 6.40 -16.07 -39.34
N PRO A 13 7.69 -16.03 -39.76
CA PRO A 13 8.73 -16.90 -39.22
C PRO A 13 8.72 -16.90 -37.69
N THR A 14 9.05 -18.05 -37.10
CA THR A 14 9.02 -18.25 -35.64
C THR A 14 9.85 -17.20 -34.92
N GLU A 15 11.02 -16.86 -35.44
CA GLU A 15 11.93 -15.87 -34.86
C GLU A 15 11.26 -14.49 -34.74
N LEU A 16 10.51 -14.06 -35.78
CA LEU A 16 9.79 -12.79 -35.75
C LEU A 16 8.61 -12.83 -34.78
N ARG A 17 7.87 -13.95 -34.71
CA ARG A 17 6.77 -14.12 -33.76
C ARG A 17 7.27 -14.04 -32.32
N LEU A 18 8.40 -14.71 -32.02
CA LEU A 18 9.04 -14.65 -30.72
C LEU A 18 9.52 -13.22 -30.41
N GLN A 19 10.17 -12.53 -31.34
CA GLN A 19 10.61 -11.14 -31.13
C GLN A 19 9.44 -10.19 -30.86
N ILE A 20 8.32 -10.35 -31.57
CA ILE A 20 7.12 -9.55 -31.34
C ILE A 20 6.57 -9.81 -29.94
N TRP A 21 6.45 -11.07 -29.52
CA TRP A 21 5.97 -11.38 -28.17
C TRP A 21 6.90 -10.83 -27.09
N ILE A 22 8.21 -11.00 -27.26
CA ILE A 22 9.22 -10.46 -26.34
C ILE A 22 9.13 -8.94 -26.26
N GLY A 23 8.99 -8.26 -27.40
CA GLY A 23 8.83 -6.81 -27.46
C GLY A 23 7.48 -6.31 -26.97
N ALA A 24 6.46 -7.17 -26.92
CA ALA A 24 5.14 -6.85 -26.39
C ALA A 24 5.06 -7.00 -24.87
N CYS A 25 5.96 -7.78 -24.25
CA CYS A 25 6.05 -7.87 -22.80
C CYS A 25 6.45 -6.50 -22.23
N VAL A 26 5.52 -5.86 -21.51
CA VAL A 26 5.82 -4.65 -20.73
C VAL A 26 6.35 -5.12 -19.38
N PHE A 27 7.62 -5.48 -19.32
CA PHE A 27 8.24 -5.71 -18.02
C PHE A 27 8.63 -4.37 -17.41
N ASP A 28 8.08 -4.13 -16.23
CA ASP A 28 8.42 -3.06 -15.31
C ASP A 28 9.94 -2.83 -15.27
N GLN A 29 10.33 -1.54 -15.35
CA GLN A 29 11.72 -1.17 -15.10
C GLN A 29 12.11 -1.61 -13.68
N PRO A 30 13.41 -1.76 -13.35
CA PRO A 30 13.85 -2.12 -11.99
C PRO A 30 13.30 -1.20 -10.87
N ASP A 31 12.80 -0.02 -11.25
CA ASP A 31 12.24 1.00 -10.36
C ASP A 31 10.71 1.15 -10.50
N ASP A 32 10.03 0.27 -11.26
CA ASP A 32 8.56 0.23 -11.37
C ASP A 32 7.99 -0.73 -10.32
N TYR A 33 7.15 -0.18 -9.43
CA TYR A 33 6.52 -0.93 -8.35
C TYR A 33 5.07 -1.21 -8.74
N GLY A 34 4.69 -2.48 -8.77
CA GLY A 34 3.30 -2.88 -9.03
C GLY A 34 2.43 -2.75 -7.78
N ILE A 35 1.23 -2.22 -7.92
CA ILE A 35 0.18 -2.31 -6.89
C ILE A 35 -0.78 -3.42 -7.29
N HIS A 36 -0.94 -4.42 -6.41
CA HIS A 36 -1.83 -5.57 -6.62
C HIS A 36 -2.89 -5.62 -5.53
N TYR A 37 -4.14 -5.85 -5.92
CA TYR A 37 -5.25 -5.97 -5.00
C TYR A 37 -5.49 -7.43 -4.64
N ILE A 38 -5.40 -7.74 -3.35
CA ILE A 38 -5.42 -9.11 -2.85
C ILE A 38 -6.56 -9.36 -1.86
N ASP A 39 -7.07 -10.58 -1.85
CA ASP A 39 -7.79 -11.12 -0.71
C ASP A 39 -6.83 -11.96 0.14
N VAL A 40 -7.11 -12.00 1.44
CA VAL A 40 -6.31 -12.75 2.42
C VAL A 40 -7.21 -13.71 3.19
N GLU A 41 -6.78 -14.95 3.28
CA GLU A 41 -7.51 -16.01 3.99
C GLU A 41 -6.56 -16.73 4.97
N PRO A 42 -7.03 -17.19 6.14
CA PRO A 42 -6.23 -18.02 7.03
C PRO A 42 -5.67 -19.25 6.31
N SER A 43 -4.39 -19.55 6.55
CA SER A 43 -3.79 -20.78 6.06
C SER A 43 -4.35 -21.99 6.82
N PHE A 44 -4.81 -23.00 6.09
CA PHE A 44 -5.24 -24.27 6.66
C PHE A 44 -4.32 -25.40 6.16
N THR A 45 -3.72 -26.13 7.09
CA THR A 45 -3.02 -27.39 6.80
C THR A 45 -3.96 -28.56 7.09
N GLN A 46 -4.37 -29.30 6.04
CA GLN A 46 -5.28 -30.45 6.16
C GLN A 46 -6.62 -30.17 6.89
N GLY A 47 -7.19 -28.97 6.69
CA GLY A 47 -8.45 -28.57 7.31
C GLY A 47 -8.34 -28.11 8.77
N ILE A 48 -7.11 -28.04 9.31
CA ILE A 48 -6.80 -27.45 10.61
C ILE A 48 -6.08 -26.11 10.36
N PRO A 49 -6.43 -25.01 11.05
CA PRO A 49 -5.65 -23.77 10.97
C PRO A 49 -4.18 -24.06 11.24
N SER A 50 -3.28 -23.53 10.41
CA SER A 50 -1.85 -23.65 10.68
C SER A 50 -1.57 -23.10 12.09
N PRO A 51 -0.72 -23.73 12.92
CA PRO A 51 -0.32 -23.15 14.19
C PRO A 51 0.41 -21.81 14.03
N SER A 52 0.95 -21.54 12.84
CA SER A 52 1.48 -20.23 12.48
C SER A 52 0.35 -19.26 12.13
N CYS A 53 0.39 -18.04 12.69
CA CYS A 53 -0.51 -16.91 12.35
C CYS A 53 -0.27 -16.41 10.92
N THR A 54 -0.52 -17.27 9.93
CA THR A 54 -0.19 -17.05 8.52
C THR A 54 -1.46 -16.89 7.70
N LEU A 55 -1.50 -15.80 6.92
CA LEU A 55 -2.53 -15.50 5.94
C LEU A 55 -1.98 -15.79 4.54
N ILE A 56 -2.80 -16.42 3.71
CA ILE A 56 -2.49 -16.67 2.29
C ILE A 56 -3.14 -15.58 1.45
N ALA A 57 -2.31 -14.89 0.69
CA ALA A 57 -2.71 -13.88 -0.27
C ALA A 57 -3.05 -14.51 -1.63
N ARG A 58 -4.14 -14.03 -2.22
CA ARG A 58 -4.59 -14.36 -3.59
C ARG A 58 -5.05 -13.07 -4.25
N LEU A 59 -5.05 -13.02 -5.58
CA LEU A 59 -5.62 -11.86 -6.25
C LEU A 59 -7.10 -11.72 -5.87
N ALA A 60 -7.55 -10.50 -5.56
CA ALA A 60 -8.92 -10.26 -5.15
C ALA A 60 -9.91 -10.63 -6.28
N ASP A 61 -10.92 -11.43 -5.94
CA ASP A 61 -11.91 -11.90 -6.92
C ASP A 61 -12.64 -10.74 -7.60
N GLY A 62 -12.51 -10.67 -8.93
CA GLY A 62 -13.16 -9.64 -9.76
C GLY A 62 -12.41 -8.32 -9.82
N ASP A 63 -11.23 -8.21 -9.22
CA ASP A 63 -10.36 -7.05 -9.37
C ASP A 63 -9.89 -6.90 -10.83
N LYS A 64 -9.85 -5.65 -11.28
CA LYS A 64 -9.43 -5.27 -12.64
C LYS A 64 -8.29 -4.27 -12.63
N ASN A 65 -7.88 -3.83 -11.45
CA ASN A 65 -6.98 -2.71 -11.27
C ASN A 65 -5.59 -3.16 -10.82
N SER A 66 -5.34 -4.45 -10.60
CA SER A 66 -4.02 -4.93 -10.22
C SER A 66 -3.01 -4.80 -11.36
N ALA A 67 -1.79 -4.36 -11.06
CA ALA A 67 -0.73 -4.17 -12.05
C ALA A 67 -0.40 -5.45 -12.83
N CYS A 68 -0.45 -6.62 -12.18
CA CYS A 68 -0.24 -7.92 -12.81
C CYS A 68 -1.25 -8.25 -13.95
N LEU A 69 -2.35 -7.51 -14.07
CA LEU A 69 -3.33 -7.66 -15.14
C LEU A 69 -2.94 -6.91 -16.44
N ARG A 70 -1.94 -6.02 -16.40
CA ARG A 70 -1.46 -5.27 -17.58
C ARG A 70 -1.09 -6.22 -18.74
N ASP A 71 -0.43 -7.32 -18.42
CA ASP A 71 -0.05 -8.36 -19.38
C ASP A 71 -1.10 -9.45 -19.57
N GLY A 72 -2.31 -9.30 -19.02
CA GLY A 72 -3.37 -10.32 -19.09
C GLY A 72 -3.71 -10.76 -20.52
N GLY A 73 -3.62 -9.83 -21.48
CA GLY A 73 -3.76 -10.13 -22.91
C GLY A 73 -2.69 -11.10 -23.41
N LEU A 74 -1.43 -10.95 -22.99
CA LEU A 74 -0.32 -11.84 -23.37
C LEU A 74 -0.47 -13.23 -22.74
N TRP A 75 -0.90 -13.31 -21.48
CA TRP A 75 -1.13 -14.58 -20.78
C TRP A 75 -2.26 -15.42 -21.39
N THR A 76 -3.25 -14.75 -21.98
CA THR A 76 -4.47 -15.38 -22.50
C THR A 76 -4.47 -15.56 -24.03
N ALA A 77 -3.64 -14.83 -24.78
CA ALA A 77 -3.64 -14.83 -26.25
C ALA A 77 -3.46 -16.24 -26.88
N CYS A 78 -2.36 -16.93 -26.58
CA CYS A 78 -2.08 -18.28 -27.08
C CYS A 78 -1.00 -18.98 -26.25
N LYS A 79 -0.76 -20.27 -26.53
CA LYS A 79 0.29 -21.06 -25.85
C LYS A 79 1.68 -20.43 -26.03
N GLU A 80 2.00 -19.98 -27.25
CA GLU A 80 3.32 -19.41 -27.55
C GLU A 80 3.60 -18.14 -26.74
N SER A 81 2.64 -17.22 -26.67
CA SER A 81 2.73 -16.01 -25.84
C SER A 81 2.94 -16.36 -24.37
N ARG A 82 2.16 -17.32 -23.85
CA ARG A 82 2.30 -17.79 -22.45
C ARG A 82 3.66 -18.42 -22.16
N ASP A 83 4.18 -19.24 -23.06
CA ASP A 83 5.49 -19.89 -22.88
C ASP A 83 6.62 -18.85 -22.81
N ILE A 84 6.49 -17.74 -23.54
CA ILE A 84 7.43 -16.60 -23.50
C ILE A 84 7.31 -15.85 -22.19
N MET A 85 6.09 -15.52 -21.75
CA MET A 85 5.86 -14.88 -20.45
C MET A 85 6.46 -15.69 -19.30
N ILE A 86 6.26 -17.02 -19.31
CA ILE A 86 6.85 -17.93 -18.31
C ILE A 86 8.37 -17.88 -18.34
N ARG A 87 8.99 -17.97 -19.51
CA ARG A 87 10.45 -17.93 -19.64
C ARG A 87 11.01 -16.60 -19.19
N TYR A 88 10.45 -15.48 -19.65
CA TYR A 88 10.97 -14.16 -19.33
C TYR A 88 10.80 -13.79 -17.86
N SER A 89 9.67 -14.16 -17.23
CA SER A 89 9.49 -14.00 -15.78
C SER A 89 10.51 -14.79 -14.94
N SER A 90 11.12 -15.85 -15.49
CA SER A 90 12.14 -16.65 -14.81
C SER A 90 13.59 -16.20 -15.07
N VAL A 91 13.82 -15.32 -16.05
CA VAL A 91 15.16 -14.85 -16.43
C VAL A 91 15.52 -13.63 -15.57
N GLY A 92 16.30 -13.85 -14.52
CA GLY A 92 16.93 -12.74 -13.78
C GLY A 92 17.33 -12.98 -12.34
N GLY A 93 17.11 -14.17 -11.74
CA GLY A 93 17.42 -14.39 -10.33
C GLY A 93 16.65 -13.45 -9.39
N ARG A 94 15.53 -12.90 -9.87
CA ARG A 94 14.64 -12.00 -9.14
C ARG A 94 13.62 -12.80 -8.33
N ASP A 95 13.21 -12.28 -7.18
CA ASP A 95 12.21 -12.85 -6.27
C ASP A 95 10.79 -12.76 -6.85
N PHE A 96 10.57 -13.33 -8.03
CA PHE A 96 9.23 -13.41 -8.61
C PHE A 96 8.47 -14.59 -7.99
N VAL A 97 7.23 -14.33 -7.58
CA VAL A 97 6.27 -15.37 -7.21
C VAL A 97 5.05 -15.27 -8.11
N ARG A 98 4.37 -16.39 -8.31
CA ARG A 98 3.17 -16.48 -9.13
C ARG A 98 1.92 -16.31 -8.28
N ILE A 99 1.26 -15.16 -8.37
CA ILE A 99 -0.05 -14.98 -7.74
C ILE A 99 -1.13 -15.69 -8.56
N ASN A 100 -2.07 -16.35 -7.89
CA ASN A 100 -3.18 -17.02 -8.54
C ASN A 100 -4.27 -16.01 -8.94
N ILE A 101 -4.73 -16.10 -10.19
CA ILE A 101 -5.80 -15.30 -10.77
C ILE A 101 -6.94 -16.23 -11.16
N ARG A 102 -8.09 -16.09 -10.51
CA ARG A 102 -9.30 -16.84 -10.85
C ARG A 102 -9.87 -16.33 -12.18
N GLY A 103 -9.93 -17.22 -13.16
CA GLY A 103 -10.57 -16.95 -14.46
C GLY A 103 -11.93 -17.63 -14.59
N ASN A 104 -12.72 -17.23 -15.60
CA ASN A 104 -13.94 -17.94 -16.01
C ASN A 104 -13.61 -19.32 -16.59
N GLY A 105 -13.23 -20.28 -15.73
CA GLY A 105 -13.00 -21.68 -16.07
C GLY A 105 -11.55 -22.12 -16.25
N LYS A 106 -10.57 -21.20 -16.20
CA LYS A 106 -9.13 -21.52 -16.15
C LYS A 106 -8.39 -20.54 -15.25
N ASP A 107 -7.97 -21.03 -14.09
CA ASP A 107 -7.01 -20.32 -13.25
C ASP A 107 -5.70 -20.18 -14.03
N TRP A 108 -5.11 -18.99 -13.94
CA TRP A 108 -3.79 -18.73 -14.47
C TRP A 108 -3.00 -17.89 -13.47
N HIS A 109 -1.70 -17.79 -13.72
CA HIS A 109 -0.79 -17.20 -12.76
C HIS A 109 -0.06 -16.02 -13.39
N SER A 110 0.07 -14.94 -12.63
CA SER A 110 0.92 -13.80 -13.03
C SER A 110 2.11 -13.64 -12.10
N PRO A 111 3.30 -13.31 -12.62
CA PRO A 111 4.43 -12.93 -11.79
C PRO A 111 4.12 -11.63 -11.03
N VAL A 112 4.56 -11.60 -9.78
CA VAL A 112 4.59 -10.43 -8.88
C VAL A 112 5.88 -10.48 -8.06
N HIS A 113 6.30 -9.35 -7.49
CA HIS A 113 7.46 -9.23 -6.63
C HIS A 113 7.05 -9.04 -5.16
N PRO A 114 6.99 -10.08 -4.32
CA PRO A 114 6.49 -9.97 -2.94
C PRO A 114 7.26 -8.98 -2.06
N THR A 115 8.54 -8.74 -2.38
CA THR A 115 9.45 -7.89 -1.62
C THR A 115 9.60 -6.47 -2.18
N HIS A 116 9.01 -6.19 -3.34
CA HIS A 116 9.13 -4.91 -4.05
C HIS A 116 7.74 -4.32 -4.31
N ASP A 117 6.81 -5.10 -4.85
CA ASP A 117 5.44 -4.68 -5.12
C ASP A 117 4.65 -4.39 -3.84
N ILE A 118 3.60 -3.59 -3.97
CA ILE A 118 2.66 -3.27 -2.92
C ILE A 118 1.39 -4.10 -3.08
N PHE A 119 0.96 -4.73 -1.99
CA PHE A 119 -0.22 -5.58 -1.98
C PHE A 119 -1.33 -4.92 -1.15
N CYS A 120 -2.32 -4.36 -1.83
CA CYS A 120 -3.47 -3.73 -1.22
C CYS A 120 -4.53 -4.76 -0.85
N ILE A 121 -4.87 -4.86 0.43
CA ILE A 121 -5.84 -5.84 0.91
C ILE A 121 -7.27 -5.34 0.64
N LYS A 122 -8.08 -6.17 -0.01
CA LYS A 122 -9.51 -5.99 -0.29
C LYS A 122 -10.31 -7.19 0.21
N SER A 123 -10.05 -7.61 1.44
CA SER A 123 -10.68 -8.82 1.95
C SER A 123 -12.18 -8.65 2.10
N LYS A 124 -12.94 -9.69 1.74
CA LYS A 124 -14.41 -9.70 1.95
C LYS A 124 -14.79 -10.01 3.39
N THR A 125 -13.91 -10.71 4.11
CA THR A 125 -14.22 -11.22 5.45
C THR A 125 -13.50 -10.46 6.55
N TRP A 126 -12.34 -9.87 6.26
CA TRP A 126 -11.49 -9.19 7.27
C TRP A 126 -11.18 -10.07 8.50
N ASN A 127 -11.23 -11.39 8.30
CA ASN A 127 -10.92 -12.38 9.33
C ASN A 127 -9.42 -12.41 9.59
N SER A 128 -9.04 -12.68 10.84
CA SER A 128 -7.64 -12.80 11.23
C SER A 128 -7.39 -14.07 12.04
N PRO A 129 -6.19 -14.66 11.96
CA PRO A 129 -5.77 -15.70 12.89
C PRO A 129 -5.66 -15.11 14.30
N ASP A 130 -6.34 -15.75 15.23
CA ASP A 130 -6.58 -15.32 16.60
C ASP A 130 -5.48 -15.83 17.55
N ASN A 131 -4.85 -14.86 18.25
CA ASN A 131 -4.16 -14.94 19.57
C ASN A 131 -3.04 -13.90 19.76
N HIS A 132 -2.70 -13.09 18.74
CA HIS A 132 -1.70 -11.99 18.78
C HIS A 132 -0.28 -12.35 19.29
N SER A 133 -0.05 -13.61 19.67
CA SER A 133 1.16 -14.10 20.34
C SER A 133 2.33 -14.30 19.37
N GLU A 134 2.04 -14.46 18.07
CA GLU A 134 3.01 -14.66 17.01
C GLU A 134 2.92 -13.53 15.97
N GLY A 135 4.06 -13.22 15.34
CA GLY A 135 4.11 -12.25 14.25
C GLY A 135 3.24 -12.71 13.08
N TRP A 136 2.34 -11.86 12.62
CA TRP A 136 1.51 -12.15 11.45
C TRP A 136 2.37 -12.19 10.19
N GLN A 137 2.16 -13.23 9.40
CA GLN A 137 2.83 -13.37 8.10
C GLN A 137 1.77 -13.44 7.02
N ILE A 138 1.81 -12.50 6.06
CA ILE A 138 0.99 -12.57 4.86
C ILE A 138 1.87 -13.10 3.73
N GLN A 139 1.44 -14.20 3.12
CA GLN A 139 2.27 -15.00 2.23
C GLN A 139 1.59 -15.26 0.89
N ILE A 140 2.37 -15.23 -0.19
CA ILE A 140 1.92 -15.68 -1.50
C ILE A 140 2.35 -17.16 -1.68
N PRO A 141 1.43 -18.05 -2.05
CA PRO A 141 1.75 -19.44 -2.35
C PRO A 141 2.45 -19.52 -3.70
N ASP A 142 3.64 -20.11 -3.72
CA ASP A 142 4.44 -20.36 -4.91
C ASP A 142 4.41 -21.87 -5.27
N LEU A 143 3.94 -22.17 -6.48
CA LEU A 143 3.91 -23.53 -7.02
C LEU A 143 5.20 -23.76 -7.83
N ASN A 144 6.20 -24.36 -7.18
CA ASN A 144 7.40 -24.84 -7.86
C ASN A 144 7.37 -26.35 -8.10
N ALA A 145 8.18 -26.83 -9.04
CA ALA A 145 8.27 -28.25 -9.42
C ALA A 145 8.68 -29.18 -8.25
N GLN A 146 9.18 -28.63 -7.15
CA GLN A 146 9.64 -29.33 -5.94
C GLN A 146 8.66 -29.23 -4.75
N GLY A 147 7.50 -28.57 -4.91
CA GLY A 147 6.48 -28.41 -3.88
C GLY A 147 5.97 -26.98 -3.70
N LEU A 148 4.99 -26.81 -2.81
CA LEU A 148 4.45 -25.50 -2.41
C LEU A 148 5.48 -24.77 -1.53
N ARG A 149 6.03 -23.67 -2.04
CA ARG A 149 6.77 -22.70 -1.22
C ARG A 149 5.86 -21.52 -0.90
N THR A 150 6.15 -20.77 0.14
CA THR A 150 5.46 -19.52 0.43
C THR A 150 6.49 -18.41 0.61
N THR A 151 6.12 -17.21 0.17
CA THR A 151 6.98 -16.03 0.27
C THR A 151 6.23 -14.92 0.99
N ASN A 152 6.85 -14.34 2.02
CA ASN A 152 6.28 -13.23 2.77
C ASN A 152 6.19 -11.97 1.89
N ILE A 153 5.06 -11.28 2.00
CA ILE A 153 4.87 -9.95 1.42
C ILE A 153 5.53 -8.91 2.33
N ARG A 154 6.28 -7.97 1.74
CA ARG A 154 6.98 -6.91 2.48
C ARG A 154 6.18 -5.60 2.59
N HIS A 155 5.41 -5.25 1.56
CA HIS A 155 4.66 -3.99 1.50
C HIS A 155 3.16 -4.28 1.39
N ILE A 156 2.41 -3.87 2.40
CA ILE A 156 0.95 -4.04 2.47
C ILE A 156 0.29 -2.68 2.45
N ALA A 157 -0.83 -2.58 1.73
CA ALA A 157 -1.60 -1.36 1.64
C ALA A 157 -3.08 -1.55 2.01
N PHE A 158 -3.70 -0.44 2.41
CA PHE A 158 -5.14 -0.32 2.58
C PHE A 158 -5.64 0.92 1.84
N GLU A 159 -6.79 0.81 1.17
CA GLU A 159 -7.47 1.99 0.63
C GLU A 159 -8.16 2.74 1.78
N PHE A 160 -7.82 4.01 1.95
CA PHE A 160 -8.45 4.84 2.97
C PHE A 160 -9.91 5.14 2.58
N ASP A 161 -10.77 5.09 3.58
CA ASP A 161 -12.17 5.50 3.46
C ASP A 161 -12.46 6.48 4.60
N GLU A 162 -13.01 7.65 4.27
CA GLU A 162 -13.29 8.70 5.25
C GLU A 162 -14.29 8.29 6.34
N SER A 163 -15.09 7.25 6.09
CA SER A 163 -15.92 6.63 7.12
C SER A 163 -15.13 6.01 8.26
N TRP A 164 -13.82 5.81 8.11
CA TRP A 164 -12.94 5.31 9.18
C TRP A 164 -12.88 6.25 10.38
N ASN A 165 -13.22 7.52 10.22
CA ASN A 165 -13.33 8.48 11.33
C ASN A 165 -14.70 8.47 12.03
N LYS A 166 -15.68 7.74 11.49
CA LYS A 166 -17.02 7.69 12.06
C LYS A 166 -17.11 6.57 13.09
N ASP A 167 -17.80 6.85 14.19
CA ASP A 167 -18.08 5.86 15.24
C ASP A 167 -16.81 5.11 15.69
N LEU A 168 -15.70 5.83 15.88
CA LEU A 168 -14.48 5.26 16.43
C LEU A 168 -14.75 4.81 17.88
N PRO A 169 -14.35 3.58 18.25
CA PRO A 169 -14.52 3.09 19.60
C PRO A 169 -13.58 3.84 20.55
N LYS A 170 -13.90 3.80 21.85
CA LYS A 170 -13.10 4.46 22.90
C LYS A 170 -11.84 3.70 23.28
N CYS A 171 -11.66 2.49 22.74
CA CYS A 171 -10.64 1.55 23.16
C CYS A 171 -10.01 0.91 21.92
N TYR A 172 -8.68 0.79 21.91
CA TYR A 172 -7.94 0.21 20.80
C TYR A 172 -8.29 -1.27 20.57
N TYR A 173 -8.53 -2.04 21.64
CA TYR A 173 -8.91 -3.45 21.53
C TYR A 173 -10.30 -3.63 20.88
N ASP A 174 -11.22 -2.68 21.09
CA ASP A 174 -12.53 -2.70 20.43
C ASP A 174 -12.35 -2.40 18.93
N LEU A 175 -11.49 -1.44 18.57
CA LEU A 175 -11.16 -1.14 17.17
C LEU A 175 -10.54 -2.35 16.48
N MET A 176 -9.57 -3.00 17.13
CA MET A 176 -9.00 -4.25 16.65
C MET A 176 -10.05 -5.33 16.46
N SER A 177 -11.09 -5.38 17.29
CA SER A 177 -12.11 -6.42 17.20
C SER A 177 -13.08 -6.23 16.04
N GLU A 178 -13.05 -5.09 15.34
CA GLU A 178 -13.94 -4.82 14.22
C GLU A 178 -13.66 -5.70 13.00
N THR A 179 -14.68 -6.32 12.42
CA THR A 179 -14.59 -7.02 11.12
C THR A 179 -14.60 -6.02 9.95
N SER A 180 -13.63 -5.10 9.95
CA SER A 180 -13.48 -3.99 9.00
C SER A 180 -12.02 -3.84 8.54
N ALA A 181 -11.79 -3.05 7.49
CA ALA A 181 -10.45 -2.73 7.02
C ALA A 181 -9.60 -2.00 8.08
N ARG A 182 -10.19 -1.01 8.78
CA ARG A 182 -9.51 -0.29 9.87
C ARG A 182 -9.23 -1.18 11.09
N GLY A 183 -10.13 -2.11 11.39
CA GLY A 183 -9.89 -3.10 12.46
C GLY A 183 -8.76 -4.05 12.10
N PHE A 184 -8.71 -4.53 10.85
CA PHE A 184 -7.61 -5.36 10.37
C PHE A 184 -6.27 -4.62 10.36
N LEU A 185 -6.24 -3.37 9.90
CA LEU A 185 -5.08 -2.48 9.97
C LEU A 185 -4.60 -2.32 11.44
N SER A 186 -5.52 -2.06 12.36
CA SER A 186 -5.21 -1.85 13.78
C SER A 186 -4.57 -3.09 14.40
N ARG A 187 -5.02 -4.30 14.02
CA ARG A 187 -4.40 -5.57 14.44
C ARG A 187 -2.99 -5.73 13.87
N LEU A 188 -2.74 -5.35 12.62
CA LEU A 188 -1.40 -5.39 12.03
C LEU A 188 -0.43 -4.45 12.77
N LEU A 189 -0.86 -3.22 13.04
CA LEU A 189 -0.06 -2.24 13.77
C LEU A 189 0.25 -2.74 15.18
N TYR A 190 -0.75 -3.26 15.89
CA TYR A 190 -0.57 -3.85 17.21
C TYR A 190 0.36 -5.06 17.21
N ASN A 191 0.26 -5.93 16.19
CA ASN A 191 1.16 -7.08 16.05
C ASN A 191 2.60 -6.64 15.79
N ARG A 192 2.82 -5.63 14.94
CA ARG A 192 4.15 -5.03 14.71
C ARG A 192 4.74 -4.49 16.01
N PHE A 193 3.94 -3.73 16.74
CA PHE A 193 4.29 -3.17 18.04
C PHE A 193 4.73 -4.26 19.03
N LEU A 194 3.88 -5.27 19.31
CA LEU A 194 4.21 -6.33 20.27
C LEU A 194 5.50 -7.10 19.94
N ASN A 195 5.81 -7.24 18.64
CA ASN A 195 6.95 -8.01 18.17
C ASN A 195 8.18 -7.17 17.85
N ASN A 196 8.17 -5.84 18.08
CA ASN A 196 9.21 -4.91 17.64
C ASN A 196 9.56 -5.09 16.15
N SER A 197 8.54 -5.32 15.32
CA SER A 197 8.69 -5.60 13.89
C SER A 197 8.43 -4.35 13.05
N THR A 198 9.36 -4.06 12.14
CA THR A 198 9.17 -3.07 11.07
C THR A 198 8.53 -3.66 9.81
N THR A 199 8.22 -4.96 9.84
CA THR A 199 7.60 -5.68 8.72
C THR A 199 6.23 -6.23 9.10
N PRO A 200 5.25 -6.20 8.17
CA PRO A 200 5.31 -5.55 6.85
C PRO A 200 5.34 -4.02 6.97
N GLN A 201 5.89 -3.35 5.95
CA GLN A 201 5.72 -1.90 5.77
C GLN A 201 4.28 -1.63 5.34
N ILE A 202 3.63 -0.67 5.99
CA ILE A 202 2.19 -0.46 5.86
C ILE A 202 1.94 0.88 5.18
N TRP A 203 1.16 0.83 4.10
CA TRP A 203 0.80 1.96 3.28
C TRP A 203 -0.70 2.23 3.36
N ILE A 204 -1.07 3.51 3.29
CA ILE A 204 -2.44 3.97 3.16
C ILE A 204 -2.59 4.64 1.78
N ILE A 205 -3.46 4.10 0.94
CA ILE A 205 -3.76 4.63 -0.39
C ILE A 205 -4.90 5.64 -0.28
N VAL A 206 -4.62 6.87 -0.68
CA VAL A 206 -5.56 8.00 -0.68
C VAL A 206 -5.89 8.36 -2.13
N LYS A 207 -7.07 7.95 -2.61
CA LYS A 207 -7.44 8.09 -4.04
C LYS A 207 -7.86 9.51 -4.42
N ASN A 208 -8.59 10.20 -3.55
CA ASN A 208 -9.26 11.46 -3.87
C ASN A 208 -8.69 12.66 -3.10
N GLY A 209 -7.55 12.48 -2.43
CA GLY A 209 -6.90 13.56 -1.67
C GLY A 209 -5.99 14.36 -2.57
N GLN A 210 -6.21 15.68 -2.61
CA GLN A 210 -5.26 16.59 -3.25
C GLN A 210 -3.96 16.64 -2.45
N TRP A 211 -2.84 16.67 -3.15
CA TRP A 211 -1.52 16.67 -2.51
C TRP A 211 -0.52 17.55 -3.27
N THR A 212 0.62 17.89 -2.67
CA THR A 212 1.70 18.64 -3.32
C THR A 212 3.05 18.00 -3.01
N VAL A 213 4.03 18.26 -3.88
CA VAL A 213 5.41 17.82 -3.69
C VAL A 213 6.07 18.62 -2.57
N ASP A 214 6.68 17.91 -1.62
CA ASP A 214 7.66 18.50 -0.71
C ASP A 214 8.96 18.75 -1.48
N LEU A 215 9.26 20.02 -1.76
CA LEU A 215 10.46 20.42 -2.50
C LEU A 215 11.77 20.21 -1.71
N HIS A 216 11.69 19.88 -0.42
CA HIS A 216 12.86 19.51 0.38
C HIS A 216 13.29 18.05 0.19
N GLN A 217 12.41 17.20 -0.35
CA GLN A 217 12.76 15.87 -0.80
C GLN A 217 12.90 15.88 -2.34
N PRO A 218 13.89 15.19 -2.93
CA PRO A 218 13.87 14.95 -4.37
C PRO A 218 12.50 14.33 -4.69
N GLY A 219 11.73 15.01 -5.57
CA GLY A 219 10.35 14.63 -5.85
C GLY A 219 10.24 13.14 -6.18
N PRO A 220 9.09 12.49 -5.92
CA PRO A 220 8.98 11.03 -5.95
C PRO A 220 9.40 10.49 -7.32
N THR A 221 10.64 10.01 -7.40
CA THR A 221 11.20 9.40 -8.61
C THR A 221 10.60 8.02 -8.84
N THR A 222 10.13 7.40 -7.77
CA THR A 222 9.49 6.09 -7.79
C THR A 222 8.01 6.25 -8.12
N SER A 223 7.64 5.81 -9.31
CA SER A 223 6.26 5.69 -9.75
C SER A 223 5.73 4.33 -9.31
N LEU A 224 4.65 4.31 -8.55
CA LEU A 224 3.94 3.09 -8.20
C LEU A 224 2.67 3.00 -9.01
N ASN A 225 2.39 1.82 -9.53
CA ASN A 225 1.49 1.70 -10.65
C ASN A 225 0.52 0.55 -10.38
N ASP A 226 -0.78 0.82 -10.43
CA ASP A 226 -1.78 -0.26 -10.53
C ASP A 226 -2.01 -0.58 -12.03
N TYR A 227 -3.14 -1.10 -12.47
CA TYR A 227 -3.40 -1.40 -13.87
C TYR A 227 -3.26 -0.18 -14.79
N ASP A 228 -3.89 0.94 -14.44
CA ASP A 228 -3.98 2.15 -15.27
C ASP A 228 -3.67 3.44 -14.53
N THR A 229 -3.50 3.38 -13.21
CA THR A 229 -3.35 4.53 -12.36
C THR A 229 -1.94 4.61 -11.79
N ASN A 230 -1.41 5.84 -11.78
CA ASN A 230 -0.11 6.17 -11.24
C ASN A 230 -0.26 6.76 -9.83
N TYR A 231 0.52 6.22 -8.90
CA TYR A 231 0.59 6.61 -7.51
C TYR A 231 2.01 7.05 -7.18
N VAL A 232 2.10 7.95 -6.21
CA VAL A 232 3.38 8.41 -5.68
C VAL A 232 3.34 8.44 -4.16
N PRO A 233 4.48 8.20 -3.49
CA PRO A 233 4.62 8.40 -2.06
C PRO A 233 4.41 9.87 -1.72
N VAL A 234 3.62 10.13 -0.69
CA VAL A 234 3.35 11.48 -0.19
C VAL A 234 3.52 11.52 1.32
N SER A 235 3.83 12.72 1.82
CA SER A 235 3.76 13.02 3.24
C SER A 235 2.34 13.45 3.59
N SER A 236 1.85 13.14 4.80
CA SER A 236 0.60 13.68 5.33
C SER A 236 0.67 15.17 5.67
N TYR A 237 1.88 15.73 5.70
CA TYR A 237 2.15 17.15 5.90
C TYR A 237 2.83 17.74 4.67
N PHE A 238 2.55 19.01 4.37
CA PHE A 238 3.42 19.77 3.48
C PHE A 238 3.70 21.17 4.01
N SER A 239 4.95 21.59 3.86
CA SER A 239 5.36 22.97 4.09
C SER A 239 5.18 23.75 2.79
N CYS A 240 4.21 24.66 2.74
CA CYS A 240 4.01 25.46 1.55
C CYS A 240 5.04 26.58 1.47
N ARG A 241 5.75 26.67 0.35
CA ARG A 241 6.72 27.76 0.13
C ARG A 241 6.07 29.12 -0.17
N HIS A 242 4.86 29.13 -0.74
CA HIS A 242 4.16 30.36 -1.16
C HIS A 242 3.77 31.23 0.05
N CYS A 243 3.09 30.64 1.02
CA CYS A 243 2.66 31.31 2.24
C CYS A 243 3.58 31.07 3.46
N ARG A 244 4.60 30.19 3.32
CA ARG A 244 5.51 29.75 4.41
C ARG A 244 4.82 29.12 5.61
N ARG A 245 3.61 28.61 5.44
CA ARG A 245 2.85 27.90 6.48
C ARG A 245 2.91 26.40 6.20
N THR A 246 2.91 25.61 7.28
CA THR A 246 2.52 24.20 7.19
C THR A 246 1.03 24.19 6.90
N HIS A 247 0.65 23.63 5.77
CA HIS A 247 -0.74 23.46 5.43
C HIS A 247 -1.14 22.02 5.74
N ASP A 248 -2.31 21.91 6.36
CA ASP A 248 -3.08 20.70 6.20
C ASP A 248 -3.59 20.66 4.76
N PHE A 249 -3.51 19.50 4.13
CA PHE A 249 -4.23 19.28 2.90
C PHE A 249 -5.73 19.39 3.21
N ASP A 250 -6.43 20.28 2.49
CA ASP A 250 -7.88 20.34 2.58
C ASP A 250 -8.50 18.98 2.13
N GLY A 251 -9.58 18.55 2.77
CA GLY A 251 -10.34 17.36 2.36
C GLY A 251 -9.81 16.04 2.91
N VAL A 252 -9.63 15.03 2.05
CA VAL A 252 -9.43 13.61 2.47
C VAL A 252 -8.17 13.39 3.32
N PHE A 253 -7.09 14.13 3.07
CA PHE A 253 -5.85 13.99 3.85
C PHE A 253 -6.00 14.54 5.27
N GLN A 254 -6.87 15.53 5.50
CA GLN A 254 -7.26 15.93 6.85
C GLN A 254 -7.98 14.78 7.57
N SER A 255 -8.88 14.06 6.88
CA SER A 255 -9.51 12.85 7.40
C SER A 255 -8.49 11.76 7.72
N VAL A 256 -7.48 11.54 6.86
CA VAL A 256 -6.38 10.59 7.14
C VAL A 256 -5.63 10.99 8.40
N ARG A 257 -5.28 12.27 8.53
CA ARG A 257 -4.55 12.78 9.70
C ARG A 257 -5.33 12.58 10.99
N SER A 258 -6.63 12.94 10.99
CA SER A 258 -7.52 12.71 12.15
C SER A 258 -7.49 11.24 12.55
N PHE A 259 -7.66 10.33 11.58
CA PHE A 259 -7.63 8.90 11.84
C PHE A 259 -6.29 8.45 12.45
N THR A 260 -5.17 8.90 11.91
CA THR A 260 -3.83 8.53 12.43
C THR A 260 -3.57 9.08 13.82
N TYR A 261 -4.07 10.28 14.11
CA TYR A 261 -3.98 10.88 15.44
C TYR A 261 -4.83 10.10 16.44
N ASP A 262 -6.09 9.82 16.11
CA ASP A 262 -6.99 9.02 16.95
C ASP A 262 -6.44 7.60 17.19
N LEU A 263 -5.80 6.99 16.19
CA LEU A 263 -5.10 5.71 16.35
C LEU A 263 -3.95 5.80 17.36
N GLY A 264 -3.15 6.88 17.30
CA GLY A 264 -2.07 7.14 18.25
C GLY A 264 -2.61 7.27 19.68
N ASP A 265 -3.60 8.14 19.86
CA ASP A 265 -4.25 8.40 21.15
C ASP A 265 -4.87 7.12 21.75
N LEU A 266 -5.59 6.34 20.95
CA LEU A 266 -6.11 5.04 21.39
C LEU A 266 -4.99 4.05 21.71
N GLY A 267 -3.91 4.10 20.94
CA GLY A 267 -2.74 3.24 21.07
C GLY A 267 -2.00 3.41 22.39
N VAL A 268 -2.01 4.58 23.02
CA VAL A 268 -1.35 4.82 24.33
C VAL A 268 -1.76 3.77 25.37
N ALA A 269 -3.01 3.29 25.33
CA ALA A 269 -3.48 2.24 26.23
C ALA A 269 -2.73 0.89 26.05
N CYS A 270 -2.22 0.62 24.85
CA CYS A 270 -1.50 -0.60 24.49
C CYS A 270 -0.03 -0.59 24.93
N GLU A 271 0.55 0.54 25.36
CA GLU A 271 1.95 0.63 25.80
C GLU A 271 2.31 -0.47 26.82
N LYS A 272 1.40 -0.72 27.76
CA LYS A 272 1.56 -1.68 28.86
C LYS A 272 1.71 -3.12 28.39
N ASP A 273 1.23 -3.43 27.20
CA ASP A 273 1.33 -4.77 26.62
C ASP A 273 2.72 -5.03 26.02
N HIS A 274 3.51 -3.97 25.79
CA HIS A 274 4.84 -4.12 25.21
C HIS A 274 5.78 -4.85 26.15
N ARG A 275 6.55 -5.80 25.61
CA ARG A 275 7.54 -6.57 26.39
C ARG A 275 8.61 -5.71 27.05
N ASN A 276 8.89 -4.54 26.50
CA ASN A 276 9.89 -3.60 27.01
C ASN A 276 9.27 -2.45 27.83
N TYR A 277 7.96 -2.47 28.08
CA TYR A 277 7.30 -1.42 28.86
C TYR A 277 7.93 -1.30 30.24
N LYS A 278 8.34 -0.08 30.58
CA LYS A 278 8.79 0.30 31.91
C LYS A 278 7.87 1.42 32.38
N PRO A 279 7.22 1.30 33.54
CA PRO A 279 6.48 2.42 34.10
C PRO A 279 7.45 3.60 34.29
N THR A 280 7.25 4.67 33.55
CA THR A 280 7.87 5.96 33.89
C THR A 280 7.20 6.42 35.18
N TYR A 281 7.94 6.38 36.29
CA TYR A 281 7.47 7.02 37.51
C TYR A 281 7.45 8.52 37.25
N ASP A 282 6.28 9.14 37.43
CA ASP A 282 6.12 10.59 37.54
C ASP A 282 7.09 11.10 38.60
N ASP A 283 8.24 11.62 38.19
CA ASP A 283 8.93 12.66 38.97
C ASP A 283 10.05 13.34 38.16
N VAL A 284 9.82 14.64 37.96
CA VAL A 284 10.78 15.72 37.70
C VAL A 284 11.25 15.94 36.25
N GLY A 285 10.65 16.95 35.63
CA GLY A 285 11.35 17.82 34.68
C GLY A 285 11.03 17.60 33.21
N ASP A 286 9.75 17.71 32.86
CA ASP A 286 9.23 17.70 31.49
C ASP A 286 9.73 18.91 30.68
N TRP A 287 10.85 18.74 29.99
CA TRP A 287 11.32 19.62 28.89
C TRP A 287 11.98 18.81 27.77
N GLY A 288 11.55 17.56 27.57
CA GLY A 288 11.98 16.74 26.46
C GLY A 288 10.78 16.12 25.79
N PHE A 289 10.42 16.63 24.62
CA PHE A 289 9.45 16.05 23.69
C PHE A 289 9.92 14.67 23.19
N GLU A 290 10.12 13.69 24.07
CA GLU A 290 10.13 12.29 23.65
C GLU A 290 8.68 11.97 23.31
N GLU A 291 8.39 11.88 22.00
CA GLU A 291 7.05 11.66 21.48
C GLU A 291 6.39 10.50 22.22
N GLN A 292 5.30 10.83 22.90
CA GLN A 292 4.37 9.88 23.48
C GLN A 292 4.06 8.82 22.41
N PHE A 293 4.08 7.56 22.83
CA PHE A 293 3.87 6.39 21.99
C PHE A 293 2.94 6.61 20.80
N ASN A 294 3.44 6.36 19.59
CA ASN A 294 2.64 6.48 18.37
C ASN A 294 2.64 5.15 17.58
N ILE A 295 1.59 4.36 17.77
CA ILE A 295 1.36 3.09 17.07
C ILE A 295 1.24 3.24 15.55
N ALA A 296 0.93 4.45 15.08
CA ALA A 296 0.75 4.81 13.68
C ALA A 296 1.97 5.53 13.06
N SER A 297 3.08 5.66 13.79
CA SER A 297 4.28 6.40 13.35
C SER A 297 4.91 5.88 12.05
N ASP A 298 4.82 4.57 11.81
CA ASP A 298 5.40 3.91 10.64
C ASP A 298 4.41 3.75 9.46
N LEU A 299 3.30 4.49 9.44
CA LEU A 299 2.37 4.51 8.30
C LEU A 299 2.92 5.41 7.20
N GLU A 300 2.93 4.88 5.98
CA GLU A 300 3.28 5.63 4.77
C GLU A 300 2.05 5.86 3.89
N PHE A 301 2.10 6.85 3.01
CA PHE A 301 0.94 7.27 2.24
C PHE A 301 1.24 7.27 0.74
N LEU A 302 0.26 6.83 -0.04
CA LEU A 302 0.25 6.88 -1.49
C LEU A 302 -0.92 7.72 -1.98
N ALA A 303 -0.68 8.61 -2.93
CA ALA A 303 -1.72 9.41 -3.57
C ALA A 303 -1.71 9.22 -5.08
N HIS A 304 -2.87 9.44 -5.71
CA HIS A 304 -2.98 9.52 -7.17
C HIS A 304 -2.13 10.66 -7.71
N ARG A 305 -1.26 10.39 -8.68
CA ARG A 305 -0.37 11.40 -9.25
C ARG A 305 -1.14 12.58 -9.85
N ASP A 306 -2.30 12.31 -10.43
CA ASP A 306 -3.16 13.32 -11.06
C ASP A 306 -3.86 14.25 -10.04
N MET A 307 -3.81 13.92 -8.75
CA MET A 307 -4.33 14.78 -7.67
C MET A 307 -3.28 15.77 -7.15
N GLN A 308 -2.12 15.85 -7.80
CA GLN A 308 -1.08 16.82 -7.47
C GLN A 308 -1.56 18.25 -7.81
N ILE A 309 -1.40 19.18 -6.87
CA ILE A 309 -1.63 20.61 -7.06
C ILE A 309 -0.30 21.37 -7.06
N ASP A 310 -0.16 22.37 -7.93
CA ASP A 310 1.10 23.11 -8.12
C ASP A 310 1.33 24.20 -7.06
N LEU A 311 0.26 24.75 -6.47
CA LEU A 311 0.32 25.91 -5.57
C LEU A 311 -0.80 25.87 -4.52
N CYS A 312 -0.45 26.24 -3.29
CA CYS A 312 -1.44 26.55 -2.25
C CYS A 312 -2.24 27.78 -2.65
N THR A 313 -3.56 27.74 -2.47
CA THR A 313 -4.49 28.87 -2.73
C THR A 313 -4.57 29.86 -1.56
N GLY A 314 -3.78 29.68 -0.50
CA GLY A 314 -3.76 30.56 0.66
C GLY A 314 -3.15 31.93 0.34
N ARG A 315 -3.64 32.98 1.03
CA ARG A 315 -3.06 34.32 0.96
C ARG A 315 -1.57 34.30 1.34
N GLY A 316 -0.78 35.10 0.63
CA GLY A 316 0.63 35.29 0.93
C GLY A 316 0.83 35.93 2.31
N PRO A 317 2.04 35.84 2.89
CA PRO A 317 2.33 36.41 4.22
C PRO A 317 2.16 37.94 4.29
N ASP A 318 2.12 38.62 3.15
CA ASP A 318 2.04 40.08 3.05
C ASP A 318 0.58 40.61 3.03
N GLU A 319 -0.44 39.75 3.12
CA GLU A 319 -1.86 40.16 3.07
C GLU A 319 -2.57 40.20 4.44
N ASP A 320 -1.86 39.94 5.54
CA ASP A 320 -2.40 39.91 6.92
C ASP A 320 -2.04 41.17 7.76
N GLU A 321 -1.52 42.25 7.16
CA GLU A 321 -1.15 43.50 7.88
C GLU A 321 -2.08 44.69 7.59
N GLU A 322 -3.40 44.59 7.75
CA GLU A 322 -4.25 45.79 7.90
C GLU A 322 -5.46 45.49 8.80
N ASP A 323 -5.24 45.37 10.11
CA ASP A 323 -6.27 45.61 11.14
C ASP A 323 -5.54 45.95 12.46
N SER A 324 -4.82 47.08 12.46
CA SER A 324 -4.48 47.75 13.72
C SER A 324 -5.65 48.66 14.08
N ASP A 325 -6.45 48.22 15.05
CA ASP A 325 -7.51 49.02 15.67
C ASP A 325 -6.96 50.40 16.10
N ASP A 326 -7.37 51.44 15.38
CA ASP A 326 -7.30 52.83 15.84
C ASP A 326 -8.22 52.96 17.06
N PHE A 327 -7.65 52.78 18.25
CA PHE A 327 -8.27 53.20 19.50
C PHE A 327 -8.29 54.74 19.54
N ASP A 328 -9.41 55.30 19.08
CA ASP A 328 -9.75 56.72 19.23
C ASP A 328 -9.97 57.05 20.71
N LEU A 329 -8.94 57.59 21.36
CA LEU A 329 -9.03 58.18 22.70
C LEU A 329 -9.53 59.63 22.57
N GLY A 330 -10.84 59.77 22.45
CA GLY A 330 -11.54 61.06 22.54
C GLY A 330 -11.43 61.66 23.94
N PHE A 331 -10.86 62.87 23.99
CA PHE A 331 -10.71 63.74 25.16
C PHE A 331 -12.03 64.34 25.69
#